data_AF-A0A7J8X945-F1
#
_entry.id   AF-A0A7J8X945-F1
#
_cell.length_a   1.000
_cell.length_b   1.000
_cell.length_c   1.000
_cell.angle_alpha   90.00
_cell.angle_beta   90.00
_cell.angle_gamma   90.00
#
_symmetry.space_group_name_H-M   'P 1'
#
loop_
_entity.id
_entity.type
_entity.pdbx_description
1 polymer ?
#
loop_
_entity_poly.entity_id
_entity_poly.type
_entity_poly.pdbx_seq_one_letter_code
_entity_poly.pdbx_strand_id
1 'polypeptide(L)' 'MNIKLSQELIVQSEKTIDGRRKNVHIAYGCDITLQFVLNVIIHNIHVHHVVESHGGLIRDSVDHFGFRTFGDRD' A
#
# COMPACT_ATOMS: atom_id res chain seq x y z
N MET A 1 14.13 5.26 -6.42
CA MET A 1 13.37 4.02 -6.66
C MET A 1 11.93 4.43 -6.87
N ASN A 2 11.36 4.13 -8.03
CA ASN A 2 9.98 4.47 -8.35
C ASN A 2 9.18 3.18 -8.43
N ILE A 3 8.13 3.07 -7.63
CA ILE A 3 7.25 1.91 -7.54
C ILE A 3 5.86 2.37 -7.98
N LYS A 4 5.32 1.70 -8.99
CA LYS A 4 3.92 1.86 -9.40
C LYS A 4 3.14 0.65 -8.91
N LEU A 5 2.23 0.88 -7.97
CA LEU A 5 1.36 -0.18 -7.47
C LEU A 5 0.22 -0.40 -8.47
N SER A 6 0.05 -1.65 -8.91
CA SER A 6 -1.04 -2.06 -9.82
C SER A 6 -2.38 -2.23 -9.09
N GLN A 7 -2.33 -2.51 -7.80
CA GLN A 7 -3.43 -2.61 -6.84
C GLN A 7 -2.90 -2.11 -5.49
N GLU A 8 -3.78 -1.84 -4.52
CA GLU A 8 -3.38 -1.35 -3.20
C GLU A 8 -2.35 -2.28 -2.52
N LEU A 9 -1.39 -1.68 -1.81
CA LEU A 9 -0.48 -2.40 -0.93
C LEU A 9 -1.11 -2.53 0.46
N ILE A 10 -1.63 -3.70 0.78
CA ILE A 10 -2.19 -3.98 2.12
C ILE A 10 -1.05 -4.33 3.07
N VAL A 11 -0.89 -3.54 4.14
CA VAL A 11 0.18 -3.74 5.12
C VAL A 11 -0.38 -4.41 6.37
N GLN A 12 0.31 -5.47 6.82
CA GLN A 12 -0.02 -6.22 8.04
C GLN A 12 0.52 -5.53 9.31
N SER A 13 0.01 -5.93 10.47
CA SER A 13 0.52 -5.47 11.78
C SER A 13 2.01 -5.80 11.98
N GLU A 14 2.66 -5.06 12.88
CA GLU A 14 4.07 -5.25 13.24
C GLU A 14 5.00 -5.15 12.01
N LYS A 15 4.87 -4.05 11.27
CA LYS A 15 5.67 -3.78 10.06
C LYS A 15 6.26 -2.38 10.08
N THR A 16 7.48 -2.28 9.59
CA THR A 16 8.13 -1.00 9.28
C THR A 16 8.43 -0.94 7.79
N ILE A 17 7.90 0.07 7.11
CA ILE A 17 8.32 0.48 5.77
C ILE A 17 9.28 1.66 5.94
N ASP A 18 10.56 1.39 5.72
CA ASP A 18 11.67 2.33 5.95
C ASP A 18 12.33 2.72 4.63
N GLY A 19 12.13 3.97 4.20
CA GLY A 19 12.79 4.52 3.02
C GLY A 19 14.11 5.24 3.31
N ARG A 20 14.68 5.19 4.52
CA ARG A 20 15.93 5.88 4.84
C ARG A 20 17.04 5.49 3.89
N ARG A 21 17.90 6.47 3.59
CA ARG A 21 19.06 6.33 2.69
C ARG A 21 18.70 5.98 1.23
N LYS A 22 17.41 5.96 0.87
CA LYS A 22 16.92 5.78 -0.49
C LYS A 22 15.89 6.88 -0.78
N ASN A 23 15.88 7.36 -2.02
CA ASN A 23 14.77 8.18 -2.48
C ASN A 23 13.69 7.26 -3.07
N VAL A 24 12.68 6.90 -2.28
CA VAL A 24 11.62 5.95 -2.66
C VAL A 24 10.35 6.72 -2.96
N HIS A 25 9.82 6.55 -4.16
CA HIS A 25 8.55 7.11 -4.61
C HIS A 25 7.57 5.97 -4.91
N ILE A 26 6.39 6.00 -4.31
CA ILE A 26 5.22 5.21 -4.69
C ILE A 26 4.29 6.17 -5.42
N ALA A 27 4.10 5.97 -6.73
CA ALA A 27 3.44 6.98 -7.55
C ALA A 27 2.81 6.44 -8.84
N TYR A 28 1.85 7.21 -9.37
CA TYR A 28 1.18 6.96 -10.66
C TYR A 28 0.44 5.61 -10.72
N GLY A 29 0.01 5.12 -9.55
CA GLY A 29 -0.67 3.85 -9.31
C GLY A 29 -1.52 3.92 -8.05
N CYS A 30 -1.88 2.76 -7.49
CA CYS A 30 -2.65 2.68 -6.25
C CYS A 30 -1.81 3.07 -5.02
N ASP A 31 -2.45 3.19 -3.86
CA ASP A 31 -1.82 3.58 -2.58
C ASP A 31 -1.56 2.39 -1.63
N ILE A 32 -1.13 2.70 -0.41
CA ILE A 32 -0.95 1.81 0.72
C ILE A 32 -2.20 1.81 1.59
N THR A 33 -2.72 0.63 1.93
CA THR A 33 -3.92 0.47 2.76
C THR A 33 -3.54 -0.11 4.12
N LEU A 34 -3.95 0.58 5.19
CA LEU A 34 -3.87 0.12 6.58
C LEU A 34 -5.28 -0.15 7.09
N GLN A 35 -5.65 -1.41 7.30
CA GLN A 35 -6.98 -1.77 7.79
C GLN A 35 -6.89 -2.83 8.88
N PHE A 36 -7.51 -2.55 10.04
CA PHE A 36 -7.53 -3.46 11.20
C PHE A 36 -6.13 -3.94 11.65
N VAL A 37 -5.12 -3.07 11.53
CA VAL A 37 -3.73 -3.39 11.87
C VAL A 37 -3.19 -2.48 12.97
N LEU A 38 -2.20 -2.99 13.68
CA LEU A 38 -1.56 -2.35 14.82
C LEU A 38 -0.04 -2.29 14.57
N ASN A 39 0.60 -1.28 15.15
CA ASN A 39 2.06 -1.16 15.18
C ASN A 39 2.69 -1.18 13.78
N VAL A 40 2.24 -0.25 12.94
CA VAL A 40 2.81 -0.01 11.60
C VAL A 40 3.56 1.32 11.60
N ILE A 41 4.81 1.30 11.13
CA ILE A 41 5.61 2.50 10.92
C ILE A 41 5.88 2.64 9.42
N ILE A 42 5.40 3.71 8.80
CA ILE A 42 5.72 4.06 7.41
C ILE A 42 6.50 5.36 7.46
N HIS A 43 7.76 5.34 7.01
CA HIS A 43 8.61 6.52 7.12
C HIS A 43 9.63 6.69 5.99
N ASN A 44 9.97 7.95 5.71
CA ASN A 44 10.95 8.35 4.72
C ASN A 44 10.70 7.83 3.30
N ILE A 45 9.42 7.75 2.92
CA ILE A 45 8.98 7.46 1.54
C ILE A 45 8.12 8.62 1.01
N HIS A 46 8.05 8.76 -0.31
CA HIS A 46 7.21 9.73 -0.99
C HIS A 46 6.03 9.01 -1.65
N VAL A 47 4.80 9.36 -1.27
CA VAL A 47 3.57 8.86 -1.88
C VAL A 47 2.88 10.03 -2.57
N HIS A 48 2.65 9.94 -3.88
CA HIS A 48 2.06 11.04 -4.65
C HIS A 48 1.52 10.59 -6.00
N HIS A 49 0.65 11.39 -6.62
CA HIS A 49 0.00 11.05 -7.90
C HIS A 49 -0.72 9.69 -7.82
N VAL A 50 -1.44 9.47 -6.71
CA VAL A 50 -2.26 8.28 -6.48
C VAL A 50 -3.48 8.34 -7.41
N VAL A 51 -3.85 7.19 -7.97
CA VAL A 51 -5.04 7.02 -8.81
C VAL A 51 -5.97 5.97 -8.21
N GLU A 52 -7.25 6.02 -8.57
CA GLU A 52 -8.28 5.12 -8.05
C GLU A 52 -7.93 3.63 -8.27
N SER A 53 -8.12 2.82 -7.22
CA SER A 53 -7.94 1.37 -7.26
C SER A 53 -9.21 0.70 -7.77
N HIS A 54 -9.08 -0.18 -8.77
CA HIS A 54 -10.22 -0.92 -9.31
C HIS A 54 -10.65 -2.11 -8.43
N GLY A 55 -10.00 -2.32 -7.28
CA GLY A 55 -10.26 -3.44 -6.38
C GLY A 55 -9.84 -4.80 -6.95
N GLY A 56 -10.62 -5.84 -6.62
CA GLY A 56 -10.40 -7.23 -7.02
C GLY A 56 -9.81 -8.10 -5.91
N LEU A 57 -9.35 -9.29 -6.27
CA LEU A 57 -8.64 -10.17 -5.34
C LEU A 57 -7.24 -9.61 -5.10
N ILE A 58 -6.97 -9.19 -3.86
CA ILE A 58 -5.67 -8.64 -3.44
C ILE A 58 -5.13 -9.53 -2.31
N ARG A 59 -3.86 -9.90 -2.40
CA ARG A 59 -3.17 -10.62 -1.34
C ARG A 59 -2.97 -9.68 -0.14
N ASP A 60 -3.53 -10.04 1.00
CA ASP A 60 -3.39 -9.26 2.24
C ASP A 60 -2.47 -9.92 3.29
N SER A 61 -2.26 -11.23 3.22
CA SER A 61 -1.25 -11.97 4.01
C SER A 61 -0.45 -12.94 3.12
N VAL A 62 0.46 -13.71 3.69
CA VAL A 62 1.25 -14.71 2.94
C VAL A 62 0.35 -15.82 2.36
N ASP A 63 -0.73 -16.14 3.06
CA ASP A 63 -1.61 -17.28 2.84
C ASP A 63 -3.05 -16.91 2.46
N HIS A 64 -3.39 -15.61 2.44
CA HIS A 64 -4.76 -15.15 2.20
C HIS A 64 -4.86 -14.09 1.10
N PHE A 65 -6.00 -14.16 0.38
CA PHE A 65 -6.45 -13.14 -0.57
C PHE A 65 -7.83 -12.65 -0.14
N GLY A 66 -7.95 -11.34 0.05
CA GLY A 66 -9.22 -10.67 0.30
C GLY A 66 -9.81 -10.08 -0.97
N PHE A 67 -11.13 -10.14 -1.11
CA PHE A 67 -11.81 -9.36 -2.13
C PHE A 67 -11.90 -7.90 -1.68
N ARG A 68 -11.41 -6.99 -2.52
CA ARG A 68 -11.48 -5.55 -2.33
C ARG A 68 -12.43 -4.92 -3.35
N THR A 69 -13.27 -4.02 -2.89
CA THR A 69 -14.07 -3.16 -3.76
C THR A 69 -13.20 -2.08 -4.40
N PHE A 70 -13.78 -1.29 -5.30
CA PHE A 70 -13.13 -0.06 -5.77
C PHE A 70 -12.67 0.78 -4.58
N GLY A 71 -11.42 1.21 -4.62
CA GLY A 71 -10.75 1.91 -3.54
C GLY A 71 -10.35 3.31 -3.97
N ASP A 72 -11.05 4.29 -3.40
CA ASP A 72 -10.74 5.73 -3.35
C ASP A 72 -11.79 6.55 -2.55
N ARG A 73 -12.76 5.91 -1.85
CA ARG A 73 -13.94 6.59 -1.25
C ARG A 73 -14.51 5.95 0.03
N ASP A 74 -13.66 5.60 1.00
CA ASP A 74 -14.07 5.45 2.41
C ASP A 74 -12.93 5.89 3.35
#